data_AF-A0A2V7HFG1-F1
#
_entry.id   AF-A0A2V7HFG1-F1
#
_cell.length_a   1.000
_cell.length_b   1.000
_cell.length_c   1.000
_cell.angle_alpha   90.00
_cell.angle_beta   90.00
_cell.angle_gamma   90.00
#
_symmetry.space_group_name_H-M   'P 1'
#
loop_
_entity.id
_entity.type
_entity.pdbx_description
1 polymer ?
#
loop_
_entity_poly.entity_id
_entity_poly.type
_entity_poly.pdbx_seq_one_letter_code
_entity_poly.pdbx_strand_id
1 'polypeptide(L)'
;MRSCGIPFTDVVRQSSDVRVNLVDRVLRYEITETFVNRGSRVGEADFMFPLPKGAAFQDLKLSINGELVSGETMSADRARQIYEDIVRRQRDPALLEWMGYGLLRARIFPIAPGEQKKVVVRFQTVAEREGDALRIDYFRGMRANQFATGQQPEGRVSFVLTYPNDPMYGTAYSPTHSIFEQRYATESYDDGYNEGDRSFASGYRGSVRRFEVRDARGEVTLLIPIRRTASAAISLLANAPGNDDGFALITLSPPAVRPRAVPRDVTFVIDVSGSMSGQKIEQARSAGKQLLRTLSPMDRFRLIDFSSDVRTFRDDFSTATRENIRAAERYLDDLDAQGSTNISGALDEALSARV
;
A
#
# COMPACT_ATOMS: atom_id res chain seq x y z
N MET A 1 42.45 18.00 9.54
CA MET A 1 41.29 17.73 8.66
C MET A 1 40.04 17.82 9.50
N ARG A 2 39.21 18.86 9.31
CA ARG A 2 37.92 18.99 9.99
C ARG A 2 36.93 18.12 9.23
N SER A 3 36.36 17.10 9.88
CA SER A 3 35.29 16.31 9.27
C SER A 3 34.07 17.22 9.12
N CYS A 4 33.55 17.29 7.89
CA CYS A 4 32.29 17.96 7.59
C CYS A 4 31.18 17.01 8.04
N GLY A 5 30.80 17.09 9.31
CA GLY A 5 29.64 16.37 9.83
C GLY A 5 28.37 17.06 9.35
N ILE A 6 27.54 16.35 8.60
CA ILE A 6 26.17 16.76 8.28
C ILE A 6 25.47 16.98 9.64
N PRO A 7 24.86 18.15 9.93
CA PRO A 7 24.27 18.41 11.23
C PRO A 7 23.10 17.45 11.44
N PHE A 8 23.23 16.56 12.43
CA PHE A 8 22.08 15.83 12.96
C PHE A 8 21.11 16.88 13.49
N THR A 9 19.92 16.98 12.89
CA THR A 9 18.85 17.79 13.47
C THR A 9 18.42 17.11 14.76
N ASP A 10 18.52 17.81 15.90
CA ASP A 10 18.10 17.32 17.22
C ASP A 10 16.58 17.01 17.31
N VAL A 11 15.83 17.38 16.27
CA VAL A 11 14.41 17.06 16.14
C VAL A 11 14.21 15.68 15.52
N VAL A 12 13.67 14.75 16.30
CA VAL A 12 13.39 13.38 15.89
C VAL A 12 11.90 13.12 15.81
N ARG A 13 11.51 12.15 14.98
CA ARG A 13 10.14 11.64 14.93
C ARG A 13 9.94 10.66 16.10
N GLN A 14 9.05 10.99 17.02
CA GLN A 14 8.76 10.21 18.22
C GLN A 14 7.73 9.12 17.96
N SER A 15 6.65 9.43 17.23
CA SER A 15 5.64 8.45 16.85
C SER A 15 5.02 8.75 15.49
N SER A 16 4.53 7.68 14.86
CA SER A 16 3.65 7.70 13.69
C SER A 16 2.42 6.88 14.06
N ASP A 17 1.26 7.53 14.15
CA ASP A 17 0.00 6.91 14.53
C ASP A 17 -0.94 6.95 13.31
N VAL A 18 -1.19 5.78 12.72
CA VAL A 18 -1.92 5.63 11.46
C VAL A 18 -3.25 4.97 11.73
N ARG A 19 -4.33 5.63 11.33
CA ARG A 19 -5.69 5.09 11.35
C ARG A 19 -6.22 5.03 9.94
N VAL A 20 -6.76 3.87 9.58
CA VAL A 20 -7.39 3.64 8.28
C VAL A 20 -8.79 3.12 8.52
N ASN A 21 -9.78 3.83 8.00
CA ASN A 21 -11.18 3.44 8.05
C ASN A 21 -11.64 3.08 6.65
N LEU A 22 -12.07 1.84 6.44
CA LEU A 22 -12.76 1.43 5.21
C LEU A 22 -14.25 1.68 5.40
N VAL A 23 -14.83 2.53 4.55
CA VAL A 23 -16.28 2.69 4.43
C VAL A 23 -16.65 2.44 2.97
N ASP A 24 -17.49 1.43 2.74
CA ASP A 24 -17.83 0.87 1.43
C ASP A 24 -16.59 0.40 0.63
N ARG A 25 -16.02 1.30 -0.17
CA ARG A 25 -14.82 1.09 -0.99
C ARG A 25 -13.81 2.22 -0.84
N VAL A 26 -14.03 3.14 0.09
CA VAL A 26 -13.16 4.29 0.31
C VAL A 26 -12.37 4.05 1.61
N LEU A 27 -11.05 4.08 1.49
CA LEU A 27 -10.13 4.11 2.61
C LEU A 27 -9.90 5.55 3.01
N ARG A 28 -10.17 5.86 4.27
CA ARG A 28 -9.91 7.16 4.88
C ARG A 28 -8.69 7.02 5.77
N TYR A 29 -7.62 7.73 5.45
CA TYR A 29 -6.39 7.72 6.20
C TYR A 29 -6.32 8.96 7.08
N GLU A 30 -6.02 8.75 8.37
CA GLU A 30 -5.55 9.79 9.27
C GLU A 30 -4.17 9.37 9.79
N ILE A 31 -3.17 10.21 9.53
CA ILE A 31 -1.80 9.99 9.98
C ILE A 31 -1.43 11.10 10.93
N THR A 32 -1.11 10.76 12.17
CA THR A 32 -0.56 11.69 13.15
C THR A 32 0.92 11.40 13.37
N GLU A 33 1.76 12.39 13.04
CA GLU A 33 3.20 12.33 13.23
C GLU A 33 3.60 13.25 14.37
N THR A 34 4.24 12.69 15.41
CA THR A 34 4.74 13.47 16.54
C THR A 34 6.24 13.65 16.42
N PHE A 35 6.69 14.91 16.44
CA PHE A 35 8.09 15.29 16.46
C PHE A 35 8.47 15.84 17.83
N VAL A 36 9.68 15.56 18.29
CA VAL A 36 10.23 16.10 19.53
C VAL A 36 11.63 16.63 19.30
N ASN A 37 11.91 17.82 19.82
CA ASN A 37 13.26 18.35 19.85
C ASN A 37 13.99 17.85 21.10
N ARG A 38 14.99 16.98 20.92
CA ARG A 38 15.82 16.45 22.03
C ARG A 38 17.07 17.28 22.32
N GLY A 39 17.28 18.35 21.55
CA GLY A 39 18.44 19.23 21.65
C GLY A 39 18.25 20.37 22.63
N SER A 40 19.29 21.19 22.77
CA SER A 40 19.29 22.37 23.63
C SER A 40 18.98 23.68 22.89
N ARG A 41 18.81 23.64 21.57
CA ARG A 41 18.50 24.79 20.71
C ARG A 41 17.13 24.65 20.08
N VAL A 42 16.52 25.77 19.67
CA VAL A 42 15.31 25.74 18.83
C VAL A 42 15.63 25.00 17.53
N GLY A 43 14.79 24.03 17.19
CA GLY A 43 14.93 23.16 16.03
C GLY A 43 13.82 23.34 15.01
N GLU A 44 13.97 22.62 13.91
CA GLU A 44 13.05 22.57 12.77
C GLU A 44 12.89 21.11 12.32
N ALA A 45 11.72 20.77 11.77
CA ALA A 45 11.52 19.52 11.04
C ALA A 45 10.90 19.75 9.66
N ASP A 46 11.52 19.16 8.64
CA ASP A 46 10.91 18.96 7.33
C ASP A 46 10.09 17.65 7.35
N PHE A 47 8.77 17.77 7.23
CA PHE A 47 7.86 16.66 7.03
C PHE A 47 7.58 16.49 5.53
N MET A 48 7.73 15.26 5.04
CA MET A 48 7.43 14.89 3.66
C MET A 48 6.58 13.62 3.65
N PHE A 49 5.53 13.61 2.85
CA PHE A 49 4.62 12.47 2.74
C PHE A 49 4.17 12.26 1.29
N PRO A 50 4.55 11.14 0.65
CA PRO A 50 4.06 10.80 -0.67
C PRO A 50 2.60 10.34 -0.57
N LEU A 51 1.70 11.04 -1.24
CA LEU A 51 0.34 10.60 -1.44
C LEU A 51 0.31 9.46 -2.46
N PRO A 52 -0.42 8.37 -2.19
CA PRO A 52 -0.65 7.32 -3.17
C PRO A 52 -1.28 7.88 -4.45
N LYS A 53 -1.04 7.20 -5.57
CA LYS A 53 -1.70 7.53 -6.84
C LYS A 53 -3.21 7.46 -6.66
N GLY A 54 -3.93 8.48 -7.15
CA GLY A 54 -5.39 8.55 -7.03
C GLY A 54 -5.89 8.93 -5.64
N ALA A 55 -5.00 9.27 -4.70
CA ALA A 55 -5.41 9.80 -3.40
C ALA A 55 -6.04 11.19 -3.53
N ALA A 56 -7.20 11.37 -2.91
CA ALA A 56 -7.83 12.67 -2.69
C ALA A 56 -7.34 13.24 -1.35
N PHE A 57 -6.46 14.24 -1.41
CA PHE A 57 -6.02 14.96 -0.21
C PHE A 57 -7.20 15.70 0.44
N GLN A 58 -7.27 15.65 1.77
CA GLN A 58 -8.32 16.36 2.52
C GLN A 58 -7.73 17.56 3.26
N ASP A 59 -6.90 17.31 4.26
CA ASP A 59 -6.32 18.36 5.08
C ASP A 59 -4.93 17.99 5.62
N LEU A 60 -4.19 19.01 6.05
CA LEU A 60 -3.00 18.88 6.86
C LEU A 60 -3.09 19.90 7.99
N LYS A 61 -3.00 19.43 9.24
CA LYS A 61 -3.06 20.26 10.44
C LYS A 61 -1.75 20.20 11.21
N LEU A 62 -1.29 21.34 11.71
CA LEU A 62 -0.15 21.42 12.64
C LEU A 62 -0.65 21.76 14.04
N SER A 63 -0.12 21.13 15.08
CA SER A 63 -0.34 21.58 16.45
C SER A 63 0.43 22.87 16.76
N ILE A 64 -0.27 23.96 17.05
CA ILE A 64 0.26 25.25 17.51
C ILE A 64 -0.32 25.50 18.91
N ASN A 65 0.52 25.66 19.93
CA ASN A 65 0.09 25.87 21.32
C ASN A 65 -0.90 24.82 21.87
N GLY A 66 -0.85 23.58 21.36
CA GLY A 66 -1.76 22.49 21.73
C GLY A 66 -3.02 22.39 20.88
N GLU A 67 -3.31 23.36 20.02
CA GLU A 67 -4.46 23.35 19.10
C GLU A 67 -4.04 22.96 17.68
N LEU A 68 -4.88 22.20 16.98
CA LEU A 68 -4.63 21.83 15.59
C LEU A 68 -5.11 22.94 14.65
N VAL A 69 -4.16 23.60 13.99
CA VAL A 69 -4.41 24.65 13.01
C VAL A 69 -4.30 24.06 11.60
N SER A 70 -5.35 24.24 10.79
CA SER A 70 -5.37 23.81 9.38
C SER A 70 -4.54 24.76 8.52
N GLY A 71 -3.70 24.21 7.64
CA GLY A 71 -2.99 25.01 6.64
C GLY A 71 -3.88 25.26 5.41
N GLU A 72 -3.98 26.50 4.95
CA GLU A 72 -4.52 26.77 3.61
C GLU A 72 -3.62 26.10 2.55
N THR A 73 -4.22 25.36 1.62
CA THR A 73 -3.49 24.78 0.49
C THR A 73 -3.15 25.88 -0.50
N MET A 74 -1.86 26.06 -0.78
CA MET A 74 -1.39 27.10 -1.70
C MET A 74 -0.21 26.60 -2.53
N SER A 75 0.03 27.24 -3.67
CA SER A 75 1.16 26.95 -4.55
C SER A 75 2.50 27.15 -3.85
N ALA A 76 3.50 26.35 -4.21
CA ALA A 76 4.89 26.43 -3.74
C ALA A 76 5.47 27.85 -3.64
N ASP A 77 5.33 28.65 -4.70
CA ASP A 77 5.89 30.00 -4.73
C ASP A 77 5.22 30.95 -3.73
N ARG A 78 3.88 30.87 -3.62
CA ARG A 78 3.08 31.65 -2.67
C ARG A 78 3.37 31.27 -1.23
N ALA A 79 3.59 29.98 -0.98
CA ALA A 79 3.96 29.47 0.32
C ALA A 79 5.32 30.05 0.76
N ARG A 80 6.32 30.01 -0.11
CA ARG A 80 7.67 30.52 0.17
C ARG A 80 7.68 32.00 0.52
N GLN A 81 6.93 32.82 -0.22
CA GLN A 81 6.81 34.27 0.03
C GLN A 81 6.22 34.56 1.41
N ILE A 82 5.15 33.85 1.77
CA ILE A 82 4.51 33.96 3.10
C ILE A 82 5.48 33.57 4.23
N TYR A 83 6.28 32.52 4.03
CA TYR A 83 7.31 32.12 5.00
C TYR A 83 8.38 33.18 5.22
N GLU A 84 8.96 33.72 4.14
CA GLU A 84 10.01 34.73 4.26
C GLU A 84 9.48 36.00 4.95
N ASP A 85 8.22 36.37 4.70
CA ASP A 85 7.57 37.52 5.34
C ASP A 85 7.26 37.28 6.83
N ILE A 86 6.83 36.06 7.19
CA ILE A 86 6.43 35.76 8.55
C ILE A 86 7.66 35.47 9.44
N VAL A 87 8.67 34.76 8.96
CA VAL A 87 9.94 34.53 9.69
C VAL A 87 10.63 35.86 10.00
N ARG A 88 10.54 36.85 9.09
CA ARG A 88 11.02 38.22 9.34
C ARG A 88 10.25 38.94 10.46
N ARG A 89 9.03 38.50 10.79
CA ARG A 89 8.15 39.10 11.81
C ARG A 89 8.15 38.36 13.16
N GLN A 90 9.03 37.38 13.38
CA GLN A 90 9.13 36.58 14.61
C GLN A 90 7.81 35.92 15.09
N ARG A 91 6.78 35.84 14.25
CA ARG A 91 5.50 35.18 14.57
C ARG A 91 5.36 33.90 13.77
N ASP A 92 4.65 32.91 14.30
CA ASP A 92 4.47 31.58 13.70
C ASP A 92 4.01 31.62 12.23
N PRO A 93 4.54 30.70 11.40
CA PRO A 93 3.63 29.78 10.73
C PRO A 93 4.26 28.40 10.42
N ALA A 94 3.43 27.37 10.54
CA ALA A 94 3.59 26.17 9.72
C ALA A 94 3.43 26.57 8.25
N LEU A 95 4.37 26.20 7.38
CA LEU A 95 4.17 26.38 5.94
C LEU A 95 3.83 25.03 5.30
N LEU A 96 2.70 25.00 4.59
CA LEU A 96 2.29 23.88 3.76
C LEU A 96 2.64 24.16 2.29
N GLU A 97 3.36 23.23 1.67
CA GLU A 97 3.74 23.29 0.26
C GLU A 97 3.31 22.01 -0.45
N TRP A 98 2.42 22.14 -1.44
CA TRP A 98 2.14 21.06 -2.38
C TRP A 98 3.11 21.20 -3.57
N MET A 99 4.03 20.24 -3.73
CA MET A 99 5.13 20.34 -4.70
C MET A 99 4.78 19.79 -6.10
N GLY A 100 3.50 19.53 -6.39
CA GLY A 100 3.13 18.74 -7.56
C GLY A 100 3.51 17.27 -7.40
N TYR A 101 3.00 16.40 -8.29
CA TYR A 101 3.37 14.98 -8.38
C TYR A 101 3.00 14.09 -7.18
N GLY A 102 2.03 14.49 -6.34
CA GLY A 102 1.54 13.65 -5.24
C GLY A 102 2.48 13.62 -4.03
N LEU A 103 3.28 14.65 -3.78
CA LEU A 103 4.12 14.75 -2.58
C LEU A 103 3.70 15.95 -1.73
N LEU A 104 3.36 15.69 -0.46
CA LEU A 104 3.10 16.71 0.55
C LEU A 104 4.40 17.06 1.26
N ARG A 105 4.65 18.36 1.47
CA ARG A 105 5.73 18.84 2.32
C ARG A 105 5.21 19.89 3.29
N ALA A 106 5.59 19.75 4.56
CA ALA A 106 5.33 20.74 5.59
C ALA A 106 6.61 21.06 6.35
N ARG A 107 6.88 22.34 6.55
CA ARG A 107 8.00 22.82 7.38
C ARG A 107 7.49 23.18 8.76
N ILE A 108 8.06 22.55 9.78
CA ILE A 108 7.66 22.68 11.18
C ILE A 108 8.74 23.46 11.93
N PHE A 109 8.48 24.73 12.16
CA PHE A 109 9.36 25.63 12.90
C PHE A 109 8.50 26.70 13.60
N PRO A 110 8.89 27.18 14.79
CA PRO A 110 9.97 26.67 15.65
C PRO A 110 9.54 25.44 16.47
N ILE A 111 10.53 24.64 16.89
CA ILE A 111 10.36 23.56 17.87
C ILE A 111 11.34 23.81 19.02
N ALA A 112 10.87 24.30 20.15
CA ALA A 112 11.71 24.59 21.32
C ALA A 112 12.32 23.31 21.93
N PRO A 113 13.43 23.41 22.68
CA PRO A 113 14.01 22.27 23.41
C PRO A 113 12.97 21.54 24.26
N GLY A 114 12.83 20.22 24.06
CA GLY A 114 11.84 19.38 24.73
C GLY A 114 10.40 19.51 24.21
N GLU A 115 10.11 20.47 23.32
CA GLU A 115 8.78 20.66 22.76
C GLU A 115 8.41 19.52 21.81
N GLN A 116 7.12 19.15 21.84
CA GLN A 116 6.52 18.25 20.86
C GLN A 116 5.62 19.03 19.90
N LYS A 117 5.73 18.73 18.61
CA LYS A 117 4.80 19.20 17.57
C LYS A 117 4.17 17.99 16.87
N LYS A 118 2.88 18.09 16.55
CA LYS A 118 2.13 17.09 15.80
C LYS A 118 1.77 17.61 14.43
N VAL A 119 1.95 16.78 13.41
CA VAL A 119 1.37 16.97 12.08
C VAL A 119 0.30 15.91 11.89
N VAL A 120 -0.89 16.33 11.48
CA VAL A 120 -1.98 15.43 11.09
C VAL A 120 -2.18 15.56 9.59
N VAL A 121 -2.18 14.45 8.86
CA VAL A 121 -2.49 14.41 7.43
C VAL A 121 -3.71 13.53 7.23
N ARG A 122 -4.67 14.01 6.45
CA ARG A 122 -5.82 13.22 6.03
C ARG A 122 -5.97 13.18 4.52
N PHE A 123 -6.25 12.00 4.02
CA PHE A 123 -6.54 11.77 2.61
C PHE A 123 -7.41 10.52 2.44
N GLN A 124 -7.98 10.38 1.26
CA GLN A 124 -8.82 9.24 0.90
C GLN A 124 -8.30 8.55 -0.34
N THR A 125 -8.46 7.23 -0.41
CA THR A 125 -8.21 6.45 -1.60
C THR A 125 -9.37 5.49 -1.85
N VAL A 126 -9.52 5.02 -3.08
CA VAL A 126 -10.40 3.88 -3.37
C VAL A 126 -9.61 2.60 -3.06
N ALA A 127 -10.21 1.69 -2.29
CA ALA A 127 -9.64 0.38 -1.99
C ALA A 127 -9.54 -0.44 -3.28
N GLU A 128 -8.32 -0.62 -3.78
CA GLU A 128 -8.08 -1.42 -4.98
C GLU A 128 -8.44 -2.89 -4.72
N ARG A 129 -8.97 -3.55 -5.76
CA ARG A 129 -9.30 -4.96 -5.68
C ARG A 129 -8.15 -5.78 -6.26
N GLU A 130 -7.58 -6.67 -5.45
CA GLU A 130 -6.58 -7.64 -5.86
C GLU A 130 -7.20 -9.04 -5.78
N GLY A 131 -7.56 -9.60 -6.93
CA GLY A 131 -8.25 -10.90 -7.00
C GLY A 131 -9.61 -10.87 -6.27
N ASP A 132 -9.71 -11.61 -5.17
CA ASP A 132 -10.88 -11.68 -4.30
C ASP A 132 -10.72 -10.88 -2.99
N ALA A 133 -9.72 -10.00 -2.87
CA ALA A 133 -9.51 -9.15 -1.71
C ALA A 133 -9.50 -7.64 -2.05
N LEU A 134 -9.75 -6.80 -1.06
CA LEU A 134 -9.38 -5.38 -1.08
C LEU A 134 -7.96 -5.23 -0.55
N ARG A 135 -7.15 -4.47 -1.27
CA ARG A 135 -5.78 -4.13 -0.89
C ARG A 135 -5.75 -2.77 -0.19
N ILE A 136 -5.07 -2.74 0.95
CA ILE A 136 -4.83 -1.54 1.74
C ILE A 136 -3.33 -1.44 1.91
N ASP A 137 -2.75 -0.39 1.33
CA ASP A 137 -1.32 -0.10 1.48
C ASP A 137 -1.10 1.12 2.34
N TYR A 138 -0.01 1.12 3.08
CA TYR A 138 0.52 2.28 3.75
C TYR A 138 2.03 2.35 3.58
N PHE A 139 2.44 3.37 2.84
CA PHE A 139 3.83 3.72 2.61
C PHE A 139 4.22 4.78 3.64
N ARG A 140 5.08 4.40 4.58
CA ARG A 140 5.62 5.34 5.56
C ARG A 140 6.53 6.32 4.82
N GLY A 141 6.14 7.60 4.75
CA GLY A 141 6.98 8.65 4.19
C GLY A 141 8.34 8.71 4.90
N MET A 142 9.44 8.48 4.16
CA MET A 142 10.80 8.63 4.67
C MET A 142 11.20 10.12 4.72
N ARG A 143 12.05 10.52 5.69
CA ARG A 143 12.67 11.86 5.65
C ARG A 143 13.66 11.96 4.48
N ALA A 144 13.81 13.14 3.88
CA ALA A 144 14.84 13.40 2.86
C ALA A 144 16.25 12.95 3.30
N ASN A 145 16.60 13.16 4.58
CA ASN A 145 17.90 12.75 5.11
C ASN A 145 18.00 11.21 5.33
N GLN A 146 16.87 10.51 5.52
CA GLN A 146 16.85 9.04 5.64
C GLN A 146 16.99 8.34 4.27
N PHE A 147 16.51 8.96 3.18
CA PHE A 147 16.82 8.52 1.82
C PHE A 147 18.33 8.53 1.56
N ALA A 148 19.05 9.50 2.12
CA ALA A 148 20.50 9.65 1.94
C ALA A 148 21.33 8.75 2.87
N THR A 149 20.82 8.37 4.06
CA THR A 149 21.60 7.65 5.09
C THR A 149 21.21 6.19 5.28
N GLY A 150 20.10 5.71 4.71
CA GLY A 150 19.63 4.32 4.87
C GLY A 150 19.24 3.94 6.30
N GLN A 151 19.10 4.92 7.22
CA GLN A 151 18.73 4.66 8.60
C GLN A 151 17.24 4.33 8.74
N GLN A 152 16.93 3.27 9.49
CA GLN A 152 15.56 2.90 9.80
C GLN A 152 14.83 4.05 10.51
N PRO A 153 13.55 4.30 10.17
CA PRO A 153 12.82 5.42 10.71
C PRO A 153 12.52 5.24 12.21
N GLU A 154 13.10 6.12 13.04
CA GLU A 154 12.94 6.15 14.49
C GLU A 154 11.46 6.34 14.94
N GLY A 155 11.21 5.98 16.20
CA GLY A 155 9.92 6.18 16.86
C GLY A 155 9.00 4.96 16.84
N ARG A 156 7.94 5.03 17.65
CA ARG A 156 6.88 4.00 17.69
C ARG A 156 5.95 4.18 16.50
N VAL A 157 5.61 3.09 15.81
CA VAL A 157 4.58 3.11 14.78
C VAL A 157 3.37 2.32 15.26
N SER A 158 2.20 2.95 15.22
CA SER A 158 0.92 2.27 15.36
C SER A 158 0.18 2.33 14.03
N PHE A 159 -0.42 1.22 13.65
CA PHE A 159 -1.28 1.16 12.47
C PHE A 159 -2.55 0.39 12.83
N VAL A 160 -3.69 1.03 12.63
CA VAL A 160 -5.01 0.50 12.95
C VAL A 160 -5.88 0.56 11.71
N LEU A 161 -6.35 -0.60 11.27
CA LEU A 161 -7.40 -0.71 10.25
C LEU A 161 -8.74 -1.00 10.93
N THR A 162 -9.76 -0.23 10.57
CA THR A 162 -11.15 -0.47 10.98
C THR A 162 -12.02 -0.62 9.73
N TYR A 163 -12.89 -1.62 9.72
CA TYR A 163 -13.87 -1.81 8.64
C TYR A 163 -15.18 -2.41 9.17
N PRO A 164 -16.30 -2.23 8.44
CA PRO A 164 -17.59 -2.82 8.78
C PRO A 164 -17.51 -4.30 9.09
N ASN A 165 -18.18 -4.73 10.17
CA ASN A 165 -18.45 -6.14 10.41
C ASN A 165 -19.59 -6.60 9.51
N ASP A 166 -19.36 -6.57 8.19
CA ASP A 166 -20.29 -6.99 7.16
C ASP A 166 -19.90 -8.40 6.66
N PRO A 167 -20.86 -9.33 6.45
CA PRO A 167 -20.59 -10.66 5.90
C PRO A 167 -19.86 -10.66 4.54
N MET A 168 -19.93 -9.56 3.78
CA MET A 168 -19.16 -9.34 2.56
C MET A 168 -17.65 -9.34 2.80
N TYR A 169 -17.18 -8.90 3.97
CA TYR A 169 -15.76 -8.86 4.30
C TYR A 169 -15.33 -10.08 5.12
N GLY A 170 -14.27 -10.74 4.66
CA GLY A 170 -13.56 -11.78 5.39
C GLY A 170 -12.62 -11.21 6.45
N THR A 171 -11.90 -12.07 7.16
CA THR A 171 -10.84 -11.66 8.09
C THR A 171 -9.66 -11.09 7.32
N ALA A 172 -9.33 -9.83 7.60
CA ALA A 172 -8.14 -9.18 7.09
C ALA A 172 -6.90 -10.02 7.43
N TYR A 173 -5.93 -10.06 6.52
CA TYR A 173 -4.60 -10.62 6.76
C TYR A 173 -3.54 -9.69 6.17
N SER A 174 -2.28 -9.85 6.60
CA SER A 174 -1.16 -9.08 6.07
C SER A 174 -0.07 -10.02 5.60
N PRO A 175 0.43 -9.87 4.36
CA PRO A 175 1.63 -10.57 3.91
C PRO A 175 2.94 -9.93 4.44
N THR A 176 2.87 -8.72 4.99
CA THR A 176 4.06 -7.95 5.39
C THR A 176 4.28 -7.95 6.91
N HIS A 177 3.21 -8.04 7.70
CA HIS A 177 3.27 -7.89 9.15
C HIS A 177 2.35 -8.89 9.87
N SER A 178 2.63 -9.14 11.14
CA SER A 178 1.67 -9.83 12.01
C SER A 178 0.58 -8.88 12.46
N ILE A 179 -0.68 -9.32 12.49
CA ILE A 179 -1.84 -8.52 12.90
C ILE A 179 -2.56 -9.14 14.10
N PHE A 180 -3.20 -8.28 14.89
CA PHE A 180 -4.06 -8.68 16.00
C PHE A 180 -5.48 -8.15 15.76
N GLU A 181 -6.47 -9.04 15.78
CA GLU A 181 -7.88 -8.67 15.67
C GLU A 181 -8.47 -8.38 17.06
N GLN A 182 -9.15 -7.25 17.18
CA GLN A 182 -10.05 -6.95 18.29
C GLN A 182 -11.46 -6.74 17.74
N ARG A 183 -12.43 -7.48 18.30
CA ARG A 183 -13.85 -7.35 17.95
C ARG A 183 -14.54 -6.44 18.95
N TYR A 184 -15.14 -5.37 18.47
CA TYR A 184 -15.90 -4.43 19.29
C TYR A 184 -17.39 -4.57 18.98
N ALA A 185 -18.19 -4.79 20.02
CA ALA A 185 -19.65 -4.74 19.91
C ALA A 185 -20.11 -3.29 20.08
N THR A 186 -20.82 -2.80 19.07
CA THR A 186 -21.55 -1.51 19.01
C THR A 186 -20.89 -0.34 19.74
N GLU A 187 -20.09 0.43 19.02
CA GLU A 187 -19.87 1.84 19.32
C GLU A 187 -20.37 2.62 18.10
N SER A 188 -21.17 3.66 18.34
CA SER A 188 -21.27 4.77 17.41
C SER A 188 -19.85 5.30 17.22
N TYR A 189 -19.20 4.88 16.14
CA TYR A 189 -17.86 5.34 15.80
C TYR A 189 -17.98 6.80 15.37
N ASP A 190 -17.71 7.70 16.31
CA ASP A 190 -17.46 9.10 16.02
C ASP A 190 -16.07 9.16 15.38
N ASP A 191 -15.99 9.48 14.09
CA ASP A 191 -14.75 9.57 13.28
C ASP A 191 -13.83 10.73 13.75
N GLY A 192 -14.06 11.28 14.95
CA GLY A 192 -13.36 12.46 15.48
C GLY A 192 -13.52 13.70 14.58
N TYR A 193 -14.48 13.67 13.66
CA TYR A 193 -14.68 14.68 12.63
C TYR A 193 -15.53 15.83 13.20
N ASN A 194 -14.95 16.59 14.12
CA ASN A 194 -15.48 17.89 14.52
C ASN A 194 -14.62 18.98 13.90
N GLU A 195 -14.95 19.37 12.67
CA GLU A 195 -14.57 20.66 12.12
C GLU A 195 -15.85 21.50 12.05
N GLY A 196 -15.77 22.73 12.57
CA GLY A 196 -16.91 23.65 12.59
C GLY A 196 -17.61 23.71 11.24
N ASP A 197 -18.89 23.35 11.25
CA ASP A 197 -19.93 23.70 10.28
C ASP A 197 -20.15 22.87 9.00
N ARG A 198 -19.42 21.77 8.71
CA ARG A 198 -19.83 20.83 7.62
C ARG A 198 -19.45 19.37 7.89
N SER A 199 -20.41 18.57 8.35
CA SER A 199 -20.24 17.14 8.62
C SER A 199 -20.28 16.29 7.34
N PHE A 200 -19.13 15.74 6.92
CA PHE A 200 -19.08 14.49 6.16
C PHE A 200 -18.88 13.29 7.08
N ALA A 201 -19.64 13.27 8.16
CA ALA A 201 -19.82 12.08 8.98
C ALA A 201 -20.63 11.06 8.17
N SER A 202 -19.96 10.31 7.29
CA SER A 202 -20.47 9.00 6.91
C SER A 202 -20.19 8.05 8.07
N GLY A 203 -20.79 8.34 9.23
CA GLY A 203 -20.72 7.49 10.41
C GLY A 203 -21.32 6.15 10.04
N TYR A 204 -20.47 5.13 9.91
CA TYR A 204 -20.98 3.78 9.77
C TYR A 204 -21.70 3.43 11.07
N ARG A 205 -23.04 3.35 11.01
CA ARG A 205 -23.87 2.99 12.15
C ARG A 205 -23.99 1.47 12.22
N GLY A 206 -23.00 0.81 12.80
CA GLY A 206 -23.00 -0.65 12.94
C GLY A 206 -21.75 -1.17 13.64
N SER A 207 -21.71 -2.48 13.92
CA SER A 207 -20.52 -3.12 14.49
C SER A 207 -19.35 -3.09 13.51
N VAL A 208 -18.13 -2.89 14.02
CA VAL A 208 -16.89 -2.82 13.22
C VAL A 208 -15.89 -3.86 13.68
N ARG A 209 -14.94 -4.19 12.81
CA ARG A 209 -13.76 -4.99 13.15
C ARG A 209 -12.53 -4.10 13.14
N ARG A 210 -11.71 -4.21 14.18
CA ARG A 210 -10.49 -3.43 14.34
C ARG A 210 -9.28 -4.36 14.32
N PHE A 211 -8.28 -3.99 13.54
CA PHE A 211 -7.03 -4.73 13.38
C PHE A 211 -5.86 -3.82 13.68
N GLU A 212 -4.99 -4.27 14.55
CA GLU A 212 -3.76 -3.57 14.89
C GLU A 212 -2.57 -4.34 14.31
N VAL A 213 -1.72 -3.64 13.58
CA VAL A 213 -0.50 -4.21 13.00
C VAL A 213 0.60 -4.15 14.04
N ARG A 214 1.25 -5.30 14.31
CA ARG A 214 2.40 -5.37 15.22
C ARG A 214 3.65 -4.89 14.51
N ASP A 215 4.41 -4.04 15.19
CA ASP A 215 5.67 -3.48 14.71
C ASP A 215 5.59 -2.97 13.27
N ALA A 216 4.70 -2.00 13.03
CA ALA A 216 4.45 -1.40 11.71
C ALA A 216 5.62 -0.55 11.17
N ARG A 217 6.87 -0.97 11.43
CA ARG A 217 8.10 -0.37 10.93
C ARG A 217 8.34 -0.87 9.51
N GLY A 218 7.74 -0.19 8.54
CA GLY A 218 7.94 -0.50 7.13
C GLY A 218 6.70 -0.18 6.31
N GLU A 219 6.67 -0.70 5.08
CA GLU A 219 5.48 -0.67 4.24
C GLU A 219 4.48 -1.71 4.72
N VAL A 220 3.28 -1.25 5.06
CA VAL A 220 2.21 -2.13 5.54
C VAL A 220 1.27 -2.42 4.37
N THR A 221 1.10 -3.69 4.05
CA THR A 221 0.04 -4.18 3.16
C THR A 221 -0.93 -5.04 3.95
N LEU A 222 -2.21 -4.78 3.80
CA LEU A 222 -3.32 -5.57 4.34
C LEU A 222 -4.26 -5.97 3.20
N LEU A 223 -4.80 -7.18 3.30
CA LEU A 223 -5.76 -7.74 2.36
C LEU A 223 -7.03 -8.10 3.13
N ILE A 224 -8.16 -7.52 2.74
CA ILE A 224 -9.49 -7.89 3.27
C ILE A 224 -10.19 -8.76 2.23
N PRO A 225 -10.33 -10.07 2.44
CA PRO A 225 -11.08 -10.92 1.52
C PRO A 225 -12.50 -10.39 1.33
N ILE A 226 -12.99 -10.42 0.10
CA ILE A 226 -14.35 -10.03 -0.27
C ILE A 226 -15.09 -11.29 -0.68
N ARG A 227 -16.10 -11.67 0.08
CA ARG A 227 -16.99 -12.78 -0.28
C ARG A 227 -17.83 -12.34 -1.47
N ARG A 228 -17.76 -13.10 -2.56
CA ARG A 228 -18.65 -12.88 -3.71
C ARG A 228 -20.06 -13.26 -3.30
N THR A 229 -20.99 -12.33 -3.43
CA THR A 229 -22.41 -12.58 -3.23
C THR A 229 -22.96 -13.38 -4.40
N ALA A 230 -23.96 -14.25 -4.15
CA ALA A 230 -24.66 -14.97 -5.20
C ALA A 230 -25.41 -14.04 -6.18
N SER A 231 -25.67 -12.81 -5.74
CA SER A 231 -26.39 -11.78 -6.49
C SER A 231 -25.46 -10.65 -6.91
N ALA A 232 -25.77 -10.02 -8.05
CA ALA A 232 -25.15 -8.76 -8.45
C ALA A 232 -25.46 -7.69 -7.38
N ALA A 233 -24.48 -6.86 -7.06
CA ALA A 233 -24.68 -5.73 -6.16
C ALA A 233 -24.27 -4.43 -6.84
N ILE A 234 -25.08 -3.39 -6.63
CA ILE A 234 -24.76 -2.02 -7.02
C ILE A 234 -24.69 -1.22 -5.72
N SER A 235 -23.58 -0.52 -5.49
CA SER A 235 -23.44 0.46 -4.42
C SER A 235 -23.22 1.84 -5.02
N LEU A 236 -23.84 2.85 -4.43
CA LEU A 236 -23.73 4.26 -4.81
C LEU A 236 -23.29 5.04 -3.57
N LEU A 237 -22.11 5.65 -3.65
CA LEU A 237 -21.68 6.66 -2.70
C LEU A 237 -21.72 8.01 -3.39
N ALA A 238 -22.73 8.82 -3.06
CA ALA A 238 -22.91 10.16 -3.61
C ALA A 238 -22.49 11.22 -2.59
N ASN A 239 -21.84 12.26 -3.07
CA ASN A 239 -21.49 13.45 -2.31
C ASN A 239 -21.88 14.70 -3.10
N ALA A 240 -22.79 15.50 -2.55
CA ALA A 240 -23.15 16.81 -3.09
C ALA A 240 -23.36 17.79 -1.93
N PRO A 241 -22.29 18.36 -1.34
CA PRO A 241 -22.43 19.30 -0.26
C PRO A 241 -22.73 20.70 -0.78
N GLY A 242 -23.87 21.25 -0.38
CA GLY A 242 -24.21 22.65 -0.68
C GLY A 242 -24.56 22.87 -2.16
N ASN A 243 -24.01 23.94 -2.74
CA ASN A 243 -24.32 24.40 -4.10
C ASN A 243 -23.20 24.10 -5.12
N ASP A 244 -22.18 23.32 -4.72
CA ASP A 244 -21.08 22.91 -5.59
C ASP A 244 -21.42 21.65 -6.38
N ASP A 245 -20.66 21.38 -7.45
CA ASP A 245 -20.80 20.17 -8.25
C ASP A 245 -20.61 18.92 -7.39
N GLY A 246 -21.63 18.06 -7.36
CA GLY A 246 -21.58 16.78 -6.66
C GLY A 246 -20.81 15.71 -7.44
N PHE A 247 -20.27 14.73 -6.71
CA PHE A 247 -19.67 13.52 -7.30
C PHE A 247 -20.36 12.26 -6.78
N ALA A 248 -20.29 11.19 -7.56
CA ALA A 248 -20.78 9.89 -7.15
C ALA A 248 -19.81 8.78 -7.57
N LEU A 249 -19.62 7.80 -6.69
CA LEU A 249 -18.96 6.54 -6.97
C LEU A 249 -20.01 5.45 -7.10
N ILE A 250 -20.12 4.86 -8.29
CA ILE A 250 -20.97 3.70 -8.55
C ILE A 250 -20.07 2.46 -8.62
N THR A 251 -20.31 1.51 -7.73
CA THR A 251 -19.61 0.22 -7.74
C THR A 251 -20.56 -0.87 -8.23
N LEU A 252 -20.19 -1.53 -9.32
CA LEU A 252 -20.89 -2.70 -9.86
C LEU A 252 -20.12 -3.97 -9.46
N SER A 253 -20.73 -4.81 -8.63
CA SER A 253 -20.19 -6.12 -8.26
C SER A 253 -20.99 -7.21 -8.99
N PRO A 254 -20.43 -7.88 -10.01
CA PRO A 254 -21.10 -8.98 -10.68
C PRO A 254 -21.32 -10.15 -9.70
N PRO A 255 -22.37 -10.95 -9.88
CA PRO A 255 -22.64 -12.09 -9.03
C PRO A 255 -21.50 -13.10 -9.10
N ALA A 256 -21.39 -13.95 -8.09
CA ALA A 256 -20.58 -15.15 -8.14
C ALA A 256 -21.12 -16.12 -9.21
N VAL A 257 -20.82 -15.85 -10.48
CA VAL A 257 -20.91 -16.86 -11.51
C VAL A 257 -19.85 -17.88 -11.14
N ARG A 258 -20.25 -19.11 -10.78
CA ARG A 258 -19.28 -20.22 -10.78
C ARG A 258 -18.70 -20.21 -12.19
N PRO A 259 -17.43 -19.86 -12.40
CA PRO A 259 -16.87 -19.93 -13.72
C PRO A 259 -17.10 -21.37 -14.16
N ARG A 260 -17.82 -21.58 -15.26
CA ARG A 260 -17.77 -22.88 -15.91
C ARG A 260 -16.28 -23.07 -16.16
N ALA A 261 -15.68 -24.08 -15.55
CA ALA A 261 -14.25 -24.33 -15.69
C ALA A 261 -14.02 -24.60 -17.19
N VAL A 262 -13.62 -23.58 -17.91
CA VAL A 262 -13.22 -23.70 -19.31
C VAL A 262 -11.85 -24.35 -19.24
N PRO A 263 -11.62 -25.48 -19.92
CA PRO A 263 -10.30 -26.05 -20.06
C PRO A 263 -9.30 -24.97 -20.50
N ARG A 264 -8.18 -24.87 -19.79
CA ARG A 264 -7.14 -23.90 -20.07
C ARG A 264 -5.94 -24.59 -20.70
N ASP A 265 -5.30 -23.88 -21.60
CA ASP A 265 -3.98 -24.23 -22.11
C ASP A 265 -2.94 -23.29 -21.48
N VAL A 266 -2.00 -23.85 -20.72
CA VAL A 266 -1.03 -23.08 -19.93
C VAL A 266 0.40 -23.44 -20.33
N THR A 267 1.16 -22.49 -20.85
CA THR A 267 2.58 -22.68 -21.16
C THR A 267 3.43 -22.08 -20.04
N PHE A 268 4.20 -22.91 -19.35
CA PHE A 268 5.19 -22.48 -18.37
C PHE A 268 6.51 -22.22 -19.08
N VAL A 269 7.06 -21.01 -18.93
CA VAL A 269 8.38 -20.62 -19.48
C VAL A 269 9.30 -20.28 -18.32
N ILE A 270 10.38 -21.03 -18.15
CA ILE A 270 11.22 -21.01 -16.95
C ILE A 270 12.65 -20.65 -17.33
N ASP A 271 13.16 -19.56 -16.76
CA ASP A 271 14.56 -19.16 -16.91
C ASP A 271 15.45 -20.10 -16.08
N VAL A 272 16.42 -20.74 -16.74
CA VAL A 272 17.45 -21.59 -16.12
C VAL A 272 18.86 -21.07 -16.43
N SER A 273 19.02 -19.77 -16.71
CA SER A 273 20.31 -19.11 -16.88
C SER A 273 21.17 -19.17 -15.61
N GLY A 274 22.49 -18.97 -15.73
CA GLY A 274 23.38 -19.00 -14.57
C GLY A 274 23.01 -18.00 -13.46
N SER A 275 22.30 -16.93 -13.79
CA SER A 275 21.80 -15.92 -12.84
C SER A 275 20.72 -16.44 -11.88
N MET A 276 20.09 -17.58 -12.24
CA MET A 276 19.07 -18.29 -11.48
C MET A 276 19.65 -19.28 -10.46
N SER A 277 20.98 -19.41 -10.39
CA SER A 277 21.64 -20.32 -9.44
C SER A 277 21.29 -20.04 -7.97
N GLY A 278 21.39 -21.09 -7.14
CA GLY A 278 21.06 -21.05 -5.72
C GLY A 278 19.56 -21.00 -5.46
N GLN A 279 19.12 -20.14 -4.54
CA GLN A 279 17.72 -20.13 -4.08
C GLN A 279 16.70 -19.78 -5.17
N LYS A 280 17.07 -19.05 -6.23
CA LYS A 280 16.11 -18.62 -7.26
C LYS A 280 15.61 -19.79 -8.09
N ILE A 281 16.48 -20.72 -8.49
CA ILE A 281 16.09 -21.92 -9.22
C ILE A 281 15.26 -22.84 -8.32
N GLU A 282 15.61 -22.99 -7.03
CA GLU A 282 14.81 -23.75 -6.07
C GLU A 282 13.38 -23.17 -5.92
N GLN A 283 13.27 -21.85 -5.83
CA GLN A 283 11.99 -21.14 -5.80
C GLN A 283 11.19 -21.33 -7.10
N ALA A 284 11.85 -21.23 -8.26
CA ALA A 284 11.23 -21.45 -9.57
C ALA A 284 10.69 -22.88 -9.71
N ARG A 285 11.48 -23.90 -9.33
CA ARG A 285 11.05 -25.31 -9.31
C ARG A 285 9.85 -25.50 -8.38
N SER A 286 9.88 -24.91 -7.18
CA SER A 286 8.79 -24.99 -6.21
C SER A 286 7.50 -24.32 -6.72
N ALA A 287 7.60 -23.11 -7.26
CA ALA A 287 6.47 -22.38 -7.84
C ALA A 287 5.86 -23.12 -9.04
N GLY A 288 6.69 -23.64 -9.95
CA GLY A 288 6.24 -24.45 -11.08
C GLY A 288 5.44 -25.68 -10.63
N LYS A 289 5.94 -26.42 -9.62
CA LYS A 289 5.24 -27.58 -9.05
C LYS A 289 3.91 -27.18 -8.40
N GLN A 290 3.86 -26.05 -7.69
CA GLN A 290 2.61 -25.55 -7.11
C GLN A 290 1.59 -25.20 -8.18
N LEU A 291 2.01 -24.52 -9.25
CA LEU A 291 1.13 -24.15 -10.35
C LEU A 291 0.60 -25.37 -11.10
N LEU A 292 1.45 -26.37 -11.39
CA LEU A 292 1.01 -27.63 -12.01
C LEU A 292 -0.09 -28.32 -11.19
N ARG A 293 -0.04 -28.24 -9.86
CA ARG A 293 -1.06 -28.81 -8.96
C ARG A 293 -2.38 -28.03 -8.95
N THR A 294 -2.42 -26.81 -9.48
CA THR A 294 -3.65 -26.03 -9.63
C THR A 294 -4.43 -26.36 -10.91
N LEU A 295 -3.84 -27.14 -11.81
CA LEU A 295 -4.47 -27.53 -13.07
C LEU A 295 -5.56 -28.60 -12.84
N SER A 296 -6.67 -28.44 -13.54
CA SER A 296 -7.73 -29.45 -13.64
C SER A 296 -7.32 -30.55 -14.60
N PRO A 297 -7.80 -31.80 -14.46
CA PRO A 297 -7.57 -32.86 -15.44
C PRO A 297 -7.99 -32.55 -16.88
N MET A 298 -8.85 -31.54 -17.08
CA MET A 298 -9.26 -31.06 -18.41
C MET A 298 -8.30 -30.01 -18.98
N ASP A 299 -7.45 -29.40 -18.17
CA ASP A 299 -6.46 -28.41 -18.63
C ASP A 299 -5.33 -29.11 -19.39
N ARG A 300 -4.68 -28.38 -20.30
CA ARG A 300 -3.42 -28.81 -20.94
C ARG A 300 -2.29 -27.88 -20.54
N PHE A 301 -1.08 -28.39 -20.54
CA PHE A 301 0.11 -27.61 -20.23
C PHE A 301 1.28 -27.91 -21.15
N ARG A 302 2.13 -26.90 -21.37
CA ARG A 302 3.49 -27.03 -21.92
C ARG A 302 4.49 -26.50 -20.90
N LEU A 303 5.71 -27.02 -20.94
CA LEU A 303 6.78 -26.58 -20.06
C LEU A 303 8.04 -26.39 -20.91
N ILE A 304 8.54 -25.17 -20.89
CA ILE A 304 9.68 -24.69 -21.66
C ILE A 304 10.70 -24.16 -20.64
N ASP A 305 11.93 -24.67 -20.66
CA ASP A 305 13.06 -24.07 -19.97
C ASP A 305 14.02 -23.43 -20.97
N PHE A 306 14.64 -22.34 -20.57
CA PHE A 306 15.57 -21.63 -21.44
C PHE A 306 16.80 -21.13 -20.68
N SER A 307 17.94 -21.29 -21.34
CA SER A 307 19.22 -20.67 -20.99
C SER A 307 19.85 -20.13 -22.27
N SER A 308 21.02 -20.61 -22.68
CA SER A 308 21.52 -20.39 -24.04
C SER A 308 20.65 -21.09 -25.08
N ASP A 309 20.15 -22.28 -24.74
CA ASP A 309 19.25 -23.09 -25.56
C ASP A 309 17.82 -23.04 -25.00
N VAL A 310 16.85 -23.37 -25.84
CA VAL A 310 15.44 -23.53 -25.46
C VAL A 310 15.11 -25.02 -25.50
N ARG A 311 14.56 -25.54 -24.42
CA ARG A 311 14.19 -26.95 -24.26
C ARG A 311 12.75 -27.08 -23.81
N THR A 312 12.13 -28.19 -24.16
CA THR A 312 10.72 -28.47 -23.85
C THR A 312 10.61 -29.83 -23.18
N PHE A 313 9.79 -29.92 -22.14
CA PHE A 313 9.46 -31.21 -21.50
C PHE A 313 8.90 -32.22 -22.52
N ARG A 314 8.05 -31.73 -23.43
CA ARG A 314 7.50 -32.42 -24.60
C ARG A 314 7.21 -31.41 -25.70
N ASP A 315 7.18 -31.89 -26.94
CA ASP A 315 7.00 -31.04 -28.12
C ASP A 315 5.66 -30.28 -28.10
N ASP A 316 4.58 -30.89 -27.59
CA ASP A 316 3.23 -30.34 -27.59
C ASP A 316 2.57 -30.35 -26.20
N PHE A 317 1.38 -29.77 -26.11
CA PHE A 317 0.53 -29.73 -24.93
C PHE A 317 0.25 -31.12 -24.37
N SER A 318 0.50 -31.26 -23.07
CA SER A 318 0.14 -32.44 -22.29
C SER A 318 -1.13 -32.18 -21.48
N THR A 319 -2.09 -33.08 -21.52
CA THR A 319 -3.25 -33.05 -20.61
C THR A 319 -2.77 -33.17 -19.16
N ALA A 320 -3.34 -32.40 -18.23
CA ALA A 320 -2.97 -32.36 -16.82
C ALA A 320 -3.47 -33.58 -16.02
N THR A 321 -3.21 -34.79 -16.52
CA THR A 321 -3.42 -36.04 -15.78
C THR A 321 -2.43 -36.14 -14.63
N ARG A 322 -2.77 -36.91 -13.58
CA ARG A 322 -1.85 -37.15 -12.45
C ARG A 322 -0.50 -37.71 -12.88
N GLU A 323 -0.47 -38.52 -13.93
CA GLU A 323 0.75 -39.09 -14.50
C GLU A 323 1.61 -38.02 -15.18
N ASN A 324 1.02 -37.20 -16.06
CA ASN A 324 1.73 -36.13 -16.73
C ASN A 324 2.22 -35.06 -15.75
N ILE A 325 1.44 -34.72 -14.73
CA ILE A 325 1.87 -33.81 -13.67
C ILE A 325 3.09 -34.38 -12.95
N ARG A 326 3.09 -35.64 -12.52
CA ARG A 326 4.27 -36.27 -11.88
C ARG A 326 5.49 -36.33 -12.79
N ALA A 327 5.30 -36.52 -14.09
CA ALA A 327 6.40 -36.49 -15.05
C ALA A 327 6.97 -35.08 -15.22
N ALA A 328 6.11 -34.05 -15.26
CA ALA A 328 6.52 -32.66 -15.30
C ALA A 328 7.17 -32.19 -13.99
N GLU A 329 6.72 -32.66 -12.82
CA GLU A 329 7.37 -32.38 -11.54
C GLU A 329 8.80 -32.94 -11.52
N ARG A 330 9.03 -34.14 -12.05
CA ARG A 330 10.38 -34.70 -12.21
C ARG A 330 11.24 -33.88 -13.17
N TYR A 331 10.67 -33.45 -14.29
CA TYR A 331 11.36 -32.56 -15.22
C TYR A 331 11.82 -31.26 -14.53
N LEU A 332 10.96 -30.66 -13.70
CA LEU A 332 11.31 -29.48 -12.91
C LEU A 332 12.42 -29.77 -11.91
N ASP A 333 12.41 -30.93 -11.26
CA ASP A 333 13.44 -31.31 -10.29
C ASP A 333 14.84 -31.39 -10.91
N ASP A 334 14.92 -31.73 -12.20
CA ASP A 334 16.16 -31.89 -12.97
C ASP A 334 16.67 -30.56 -13.61
N LEU A 335 15.98 -29.44 -13.43
CA LEU A 335 16.32 -28.15 -14.08
C LEU A 335 17.51 -27.43 -13.45
N ASP A 336 18.71 -27.56 -13.99
CA ASP A 336 19.90 -26.88 -13.46
C ASP A 336 20.19 -25.51 -14.08
N ALA A 337 20.56 -24.55 -13.23
CA ALA A 337 20.84 -23.17 -13.61
C ALA A 337 22.25 -23.03 -14.23
N GLN A 338 22.32 -22.80 -15.54
CA GLN A 338 23.58 -22.66 -16.29
C GLN A 338 23.38 -21.85 -17.57
N GLY A 339 24.47 -21.39 -18.17
CA GLY A 339 24.43 -20.72 -19.47
C GLY A 339 23.90 -19.28 -19.44
N SER A 340 23.62 -18.75 -20.64
CA SER A 340 23.14 -17.37 -20.88
C SER A 340 21.60 -17.30 -20.85
N THR A 341 21.02 -16.20 -21.33
CA THR A 341 19.56 -15.97 -21.31
C THR A 341 19.02 -15.72 -22.74
N ASN A 342 18.46 -16.74 -23.37
CA ASN A 342 17.82 -16.69 -24.69
C ASN A 342 16.30 -16.53 -24.56
N ILE A 343 15.88 -15.37 -24.08
CA ILE A 343 14.46 -15.07 -23.85
C ILE A 343 13.66 -14.99 -25.16
N SER A 344 14.28 -14.52 -26.25
CA SER A 344 13.60 -14.41 -27.55
C SER A 344 13.15 -15.77 -28.06
N GLY A 345 14.07 -16.75 -28.10
CA GLY A 345 13.73 -18.10 -28.55
C GLY A 345 12.69 -18.77 -27.65
N ALA A 346 12.75 -18.53 -26.34
CA ALA A 346 11.78 -19.09 -25.40
C ALA A 346 10.36 -18.55 -25.64
N LEU A 347 10.23 -17.26 -25.93
CA LEU A 347 8.95 -16.64 -26.25
C LEU A 347 8.44 -17.05 -27.63
N ASP A 348 9.32 -17.15 -28.62
CA ASP A 348 8.95 -17.66 -29.95
C ASP A 348 8.43 -19.10 -29.86
N GLU A 349 9.09 -19.96 -29.09
CA GLU A 349 8.65 -21.35 -28.83
C GLU A 349 7.35 -21.43 -28.02
N ALA A 350 7.16 -20.51 -27.07
CA ALA A 350 5.93 -20.45 -26.29
C ALA A 350 4.72 -20.04 -27.12
N LEU A 351 4.92 -19.16 -28.10
CA LEU A 351 3.88 -18.58 -28.96
C LEU A 351 3.68 -19.35 -30.28
N SER A 352 4.63 -20.21 -30.67
CA SER A 352 4.55 -21.01 -31.91
C SER A 352 3.49 -22.11 -31.86
N ALA A 353 3.08 -22.53 -30.66
CA ALA A 353 2.03 -23.53 -30.50
C ALA A 353 0.68 -22.95 -30.95
N ARG A 354 0.16 -23.49 -32.04
CA ARG A 354 -1.18 -23.17 -32.55
C ARG A 354 -2.23 -23.66 -31.54
N VAL A 355 -3.09 -22.74 -31.10
CA VAL A 355 -4.29 -23.00 -30.29
C VAL A 355 -5.26 -23.91 -31.03
#